data_AF-A0AAN9C9L8-F1
#
_entry.id   AF-A0AAN9C9L8-F1
#
_cell.length_a   1.000
_cell.length_b   1.000
_cell.length_c   1.000
_cell.angle_alpha   90.00
_cell.angle_beta   90.00
_cell.angle_gamma   90.00
#
_symmetry.space_group_name_H-M   'P 1'
#
loop_
_entity.id
_entity.type
_entity.pdbx_description
1 polymer ?
#
loop_
_entity_poly.entity_id
_entity_poly.type
_entity_poly.pdbx_seq_one_letter_code
_entity_poly.pdbx_strand_id
1 'polypeptide(L)'
;MKAPGLKSKRCAASRSSIARTRGHAAFMYTVRQQPQAAVRRVHESRGVSRYLLQRVGLEAARLSSFSRHRIITRREILEAWNHLRRRRIPAALAGA
;
A
#
# COMPACT_ATOMS: atom_id res chain seq x y z
N MET A 1 -16.12 -69.42 -16.57
CA MET A 1 -16.90 -68.46 -15.73
C MET A 1 -16.55 -67.05 -16.19
N LYS A 2 -17.51 -66.26 -16.69
CA LYS A 2 -17.30 -64.88 -17.17
C LYS A 2 -17.54 -63.90 -16.03
N ALA A 3 -16.58 -63.02 -15.72
CA ALA A 3 -16.74 -61.96 -14.73
C ALA A 3 -17.71 -60.87 -15.24
N PRO A 4 -18.60 -60.32 -14.39
CA PRO A 4 -19.52 -59.27 -14.80
C PRO A 4 -18.74 -57.97 -15.05
N GLY A 5 -18.91 -57.41 -16.25
CA GLY A 5 -18.29 -56.15 -16.65
C GLY A 5 -18.80 -54.99 -15.80
N LEU A 6 -17.93 -54.45 -14.95
CA LEU A 6 -18.17 -53.21 -14.22
C LEU A 6 -18.25 -52.06 -15.23
N LYS A 7 -19.47 -51.66 -15.60
CA LYS A 7 -19.70 -50.40 -16.34
C LYS A 7 -19.31 -49.24 -15.42
N SER A 8 -18.10 -48.71 -15.60
CA SER A 8 -17.64 -47.47 -14.99
C SER A 8 -18.57 -46.32 -15.40
N LYS A 9 -19.59 -46.05 -14.58
CA LYS A 9 -20.40 -44.83 -14.68
C LYS A 9 -19.50 -43.66 -14.29
N ARG A 10 -18.90 -42.98 -15.29
CA ARG A 10 -18.32 -41.65 -15.08
C ARG A 10 -19.49 -40.71 -14.72
N CYS A 11 -19.70 -40.49 -13.43
CA CYS A 11 -20.63 -39.46 -12.97
C CYS A 11 -20.10 -38.11 -13.46
N ALA A 12 -20.73 -37.54 -14.49
CA ALA A 12 -20.45 -36.17 -14.89
C ALA A 12 -20.72 -35.27 -13.69
N ALA A 13 -19.71 -34.49 -13.29
CA ALA A 13 -19.85 -33.54 -12.20
C ALA A 13 -21.05 -32.62 -12.49
N SER A 14 -22.03 -32.58 -11.58
CA SER A 14 -23.22 -31.75 -11.79
C SER A 14 -22.80 -30.29 -11.95
N ARG A 15 -23.55 -29.51 -12.75
CA ARG A 15 -23.33 -28.05 -12.91
C ARG A 15 -23.22 -27.34 -11.55
N SER A 16 -23.99 -27.80 -10.56
CA SER A 16 -23.96 -27.31 -9.18
C SER A 16 -22.65 -27.63 -8.46
N SER A 17 -22.05 -28.81 -8.66
CA SER A 17 -20.74 -29.11 -8.08
C SER A 17 -19.64 -28.23 -8.69
N ILE A 18 -19.65 -28.05 -10.01
CA ILE A 18 -18.67 -27.21 -10.74
C ILE A 18 -18.77 -25.75 -10.28
N ALA A 19 -19.99 -25.24 -10.09
CA ALA A 19 -20.23 -23.89 -9.59
C ALA A 19 -19.67 -23.69 -8.16
N ARG A 20 -19.83 -24.68 -7.28
CA ARG A 20 -19.25 -24.63 -5.92
C ARG A 20 -17.73 -24.62 -5.96
N THR A 21 -17.10 -25.46 -6.79
CA THR A 21 -15.64 -25.48 -6.91
C THR A 21 -15.09 -24.17 -7.44
N ARG A 22 -15.77 -23.56 -8.43
CA ARG A 22 -15.39 -22.24 -8.97
C ARG A 22 -15.58 -21.12 -7.94
N GLY A 23 -16.70 -21.12 -7.21
CA GLY A 23 -16.94 -20.15 -6.15
C GLY A 23 -15.91 -20.25 -5.02
N HIS A 24 -15.54 -21.47 -4.64
CA HIS A 24 -14.51 -21.71 -3.64
C HIS A 24 -13.11 -21.25 -4.12
N ALA A 25 -12.77 -21.51 -5.39
CA ALA A 25 -11.52 -21.03 -5.96
C ALA A 25 -11.45 -19.49 -6.00
N ALA A 26 -12.56 -18.83 -6.36
CA ALA A 26 -12.66 -17.37 -6.34
C ALA A 26 -12.51 -16.81 -4.91
N PHE A 27 -13.14 -17.43 -3.92
CA PHE A 27 -12.99 -17.08 -2.51
C PHE A 27 -11.54 -17.24 -2.02
N MET A 28 -10.89 -18.37 -2.34
CA MET A 28 -9.50 -18.59 -1.97
C MET A 28 -8.56 -17.58 -2.63
N TYR A 29 -8.85 -17.17 -3.86
CA TYR A 29 -8.10 -16.12 -4.56
C TYR A 29 -8.27 -14.76 -3.89
N THR A 30 -9.50 -14.36 -3.54
CA THR A 30 -9.75 -13.07 -2.87
C THR A 30 -9.13 -13.02 -1.48
N VAL A 31 -9.23 -14.10 -0.70
CA VAL A 31 -8.59 -14.23 0.62
C VAL A 31 -7.08 -14.12 0.53
N ARG A 32 -6.44 -14.67 -0.52
CA ARG A 32 -4.99 -14.51 -0.74
C ARG A 32 -4.58 -13.09 -1.13
N GLN A 33 -5.44 -12.36 -1.84
CA GLN A 33 -5.16 -11.00 -2.32
C GLN A 33 -5.36 -9.93 -1.23
N GLN A 34 -6.29 -10.13 -0.29
CA GLN A 34 -6.55 -9.20 0.83
C GLN A 34 -5.30 -8.82 1.65
N PRO A 35 -4.46 -9.77 2.14
CA PRO A 35 -3.25 -9.42 2.89
C PRO A 35 -2.21 -8.70 2.01
N GLN A 36 -2.09 -9.06 0.73
CA GLN A 36 -1.15 -8.39 -0.19
C GLN A 36 -1.55 -6.94 -0.46
N ALA A 37 -2.84 -6.64 -0.59
CA ALA A 37 -3.34 -5.28 -0.74
C ALA A 37 -3.06 -4.42 0.50
N ALA A 38 -3.23 -4.98 1.70
CA ALA A 38 -2.90 -4.29 2.95
C ALA A 38 -1.38 -4.01 3.06
N VAL A 39 -0.53 -4.99 2.71
CA VAL A 39 0.93 -4.82 2.71
C VAL A 39 1.39 -3.75 1.71
N ARG A 40 0.79 -3.70 0.51
CA ARG A 40 1.11 -2.67 -0.50
C ARG A 40 0.77 -1.26 0.00
N ARG A 41 -0.39 -1.07 0.63
CA ARG A 41 -0.78 0.22 1.22
C ARG A 41 0.17 0.66 2.34
N VAL A 42 0.64 -0.27 3.16
CA VAL A 42 1.65 0.01 4.21
C VAL A 42 3.01 0.38 3.59
N HIS A 43 3.39 -0.25 2.47
CA HIS A 43 4.62 0.11 1.76
C HIS A 43 4.56 1.49 1.11
N GLU A 44 3.42 1.84 0.51
CA GLU A 44 3.17 3.17 -0.05
C GLU A 44 3.21 4.25 1.05
N SER A 45 2.55 4.01 2.18
CA SER A 45 2.57 4.95 3.30
C SER A 45 3.97 5.09 3.91
N ARG A 46 4.74 4.01 4.04
CA ARG A 46 6.16 4.07 4.45
C ARG A 46 7.01 4.90 3.49
N GLY A 47 6.77 4.79 2.18
CA GLY A 47 7.42 5.62 1.16
C GLY A 47 7.13 7.10 1.36
N VAL A 48 5.85 7.44 1.60
CA VAL A 48 5.41 8.83 1.87
C VAL A 48 6.01 9.36 3.17
N SER A 49 6.01 8.57 4.25
CA SER A 49 6.62 8.96 5.53
C SER A 49 8.13 9.21 5.39
N ARG A 50 8.85 8.32 4.70
CA ARG A 50 10.29 8.49 4.46
C ARG A 50 10.59 9.74 3.64
N TYR A 51 9.81 9.98 2.59
CA TYR A 51 9.93 11.15 1.75
C TYR A 51 9.71 12.46 2.53
N LEU A 52 8.66 12.51 3.35
CA LEU A 52 8.37 13.67 4.19
C LEU A 52 9.47 13.90 5.24
N LEU A 53 9.94 12.84 5.91
CA LEU A 53 11.03 12.94 6.87
C LEU A 53 12.34 13.42 6.22
N GLN A 54 12.68 12.93 5.02
CA GLN A 54 13.85 13.39 4.28
C GLN A 54 13.74 14.87 3.88
N ARG A 55 12.58 15.29 3.35
CA ARG A 55 12.33 16.69 2.99
C ARG A 55 12.44 17.62 4.21
N VAL A 56 11.79 17.26 5.30
CA VAL A 56 11.81 18.06 6.54
C VAL A 56 13.20 18.08 7.14
N GLY A 57 13.90 16.94 7.19
CA GLY A 57 15.25 16.84 7.71
C GLY A 57 16.25 17.67 6.90
N LEU A 58 16.17 17.64 5.57
CA LEU A 58 17.04 18.43 4.70
C LEU A 58 16.81 19.94 4.88
N GLU A 59 15.54 20.36 4.99
CA GLU A 59 15.23 21.77 5.20
C GLU A 59 15.58 22.24 6.61
N ALA A 60 15.43 21.39 7.63
CA ALA A 60 15.87 21.67 8.99
C ALA A 60 17.39 21.76 9.09
N ALA A 61 18.13 20.89 8.39
CA ALA A 61 19.58 20.95 8.30
C ALA A 61 20.05 22.24 7.61
N ARG A 62 19.34 22.66 6.54
CA ARG A 62 19.58 23.94 5.87
C ARG A 62 19.37 25.11 6.82
N LEU A 63 18.25 25.15 7.56
CA LEU A 63 17.99 26.20 8.55
C LEU A 63 19.07 26.22 9.65
N SER A 64 19.46 25.05 10.15
CA SER A 64 20.51 24.91 11.16
C SER A 64 21.90 25.30 10.66
N SER A 65 22.20 25.18 9.36
CA SER A 65 23.49 25.60 8.80
C SER A 65 23.74 27.11 8.90
N PHE A 66 22.68 27.91 9.00
CA PHE A 66 22.78 29.36 9.24
C PHE A 66 22.87 29.69 10.74
N SER A 67 22.61 28.71 11.62
CA SER A 67 22.71 28.86 13.07
C SER A 67 24.15 28.59 13.55
N ARG A 68 24.66 29.43 14.46
CA ARG A 68 26.03 29.31 15.01
C ARG A 68 26.30 27.96 15.68
N HIS A 69 25.26 27.31 16.20
CA HIS A 69 25.40 26.07 16.96
C HIS A 69 25.30 24.79 16.12
N ARG A 70 24.87 24.86 14.84
CA ARG A 70 24.73 23.71 13.91
C ARG A 70 24.02 22.48 14.49
N ILE A 71 23.16 22.66 15.49
CA ILE A 71 22.32 21.63 16.08
C ILE A 71 20.93 21.77 15.49
N ILE A 72 20.36 20.67 15.01
CA ILE A 72 18.96 20.63 14.58
C ILE A 72 18.10 20.54 15.83
N THR A 73 17.42 21.62 16.19
CA THR A 73 16.49 21.64 17.33
C THR A 73 15.05 21.48 16.85
N ARG A 74 14.13 21.32 17.81
CA ARG A 74 12.69 21.30 17.55
C ARG A 74 12.23 22.53 16.77
N ARG A 75 12.85 23.70 16.98
CA ARG A 75 12.51 24.93 16.28
C ARG A 75 12.76 24.81 14.78
N GLU A 76 13.95 24.36 14.37
CA GLU A 76 14.29 24.19 12.95
C GLU A 76 13.40 23.15 12.27
N ILE A 77 13.04 22.07 12.96
CA ILE A 77 12.12 21.05 12.43
C ILE A 77 10.72 21.61 12.19
N LEU A 78 10.17 22.36 13.15
CA LEU A 78 8.84 22.97 13.02
C LEU A 78 8.81 24.06 11.94
N GLU A 79 9.88 24.84 11.84
CA GLU A 79 10.03 25.89 10.83
C GLU A 79 10.17 25.29 9.42
N ALA A 80 10.99 24.26 9.27
CA ALA A 80 11.11 23.45 8.04
C ALA A 80 9.75 22.85 7.62
N TRP A 81 8.99 22.28 8.57
CA TRP A 81 7.65 21.76 8.30
C TRP A 81 6.70 22.85 7.82
N ASN A 82 6.70 24.01 8.48
CA ASN A 82 5.85 25.15 8.10
C ASN A 82 6.23 25.71 6.72
N HIS A 83 7.52 25.79 6.39
CA HIS A 83 7.99 26.18 5.05
C HIS A 83 7.50 25.21 3.97
N LEU A 84 7.65 23.92 4.19
CA LEU A 84 7.19 22.89 3.26
C LEU A 84 5.66 22.90 3.12
N ARG A 85 4.92 23.11 4.21
CA ARG A 85 3.45 23.19 4.19
C ARG A 85 2.96 24.40 3.40
N ARG A 86 3.59 25.57 3.57
CA ARG A 86 3.24 26.81 2.85
C ARG A 86 3.58 26.70 1.36
N ARG A 87 4.72 26.09 1.00
CA ARG A 87 5.08 25.82 -0.41
C ARG A 87 4.19 24.77 -1.09
N ARG A 88 3.52 23.92 -0.31
CA ARG A 88 2.59 22.89 -0.83
C ARG A 88 1.20 23.43 -1.15
N ILE A 89 0.92 24.70 -0.87
CA ILE A 89 -0.20 25.44 -1.48
C ILE A 89 0.39 26.06 -2.75
N PRO A 90 0.25 25.45 -3.93
CA PRO A 90 0.69 26.10 -5.15
C PRO A 90 -0.27 27.26 -5.42
N ALA A 91 0.24 28.27 -6.10
CA ALA A 91 -0.48 29.40 -6.69
C ALA A 91 -1.66 29.02 -7.63
N ALA A 92 -2.08 27.76 -7.68
CA ALA A 92 -3.23 27.26 -8.43
C ALA A 92 -4.60 27.73 -7.87
N LEU A 93 -4.62 28.41 -6.72
CA LEU A 93 -5.83 29.00 -6.11
C LEU A 93 -5.77 30.53 -5.97
N ALA A 94 -4.74 31.19 -6.51
CA ALA A 94 -4.55 32.64 -6.39
C ALA A 94 -4.83 33.41 -7.69
N GLY A 95 -5.44 32.75 -8.68
CA GLY A 95 -5.74 33.31 -10.00
C GLY A 95 -7.03 32.74 -10.60
N ALA A 96 -8.11 32.78 -9.83
CA ALA A 96 -9.48 32.60 -10.32
C ALA A 96 -10.29 33.84 -9.91
#